data_AF-A0A433PDI3-F1
#
_entry.id   AF-A0A433PDI3-F1
#
_cell.length_a   1.000
_cell.length_b   1.000
_cell.length_c   1.000
_cell.angle_alpha   90.00
_cell.angle_beta   90.00
_cell.angle_gamma   90.00
#
_symmetry.space_group_name_H-M   'P 1'
#
loop_
_entity.id
_entity.type
_entity.pdbx_description
1 polymer ?
#
loop_
_entity_poly.entity_id
_entity_poly.type
_entity_poly.pdbx_seq_one_letter_code
_entity_poly.pdbx_strand_id
1 'polypeptide(L)'
;MGRRVTLGIGDNREHCFYIPVSFQMMRQYIDCGFEMEELVVKRQRYCSAFGLGTYLCVQFDFLCFTHEFIATFRKVKKEGHDRLLLNDDAPCDSHVKLTYVRRAIPQSPIARKSVVMGTVWVFKPTREHTFADLCVSRMVERFGRDDANWEEVRLEFMSKENGITVVTEEETLSEYEKLRLKRIQENNQTLLALGLISELSEDSDDVSHHQHMISKSPLPYPAPTALRLVPHISNAIISSRDIPLYRTTIIQIAREAAAMLPVSGMFIVGTMDVRGEDDKLWPLGMLVLEDINREVGEGLLKLREMVTAVPEGYQKDRRKVLTREEAMGEGCLMDEEKVGKVKHLPIVHAIYLIFVKQ
;
A
#
# COMPACT_ATOMS: atom_id res chain seq x y z
N MET A 1 -30.16 -17.00 -3.98
CA MET A 1 -29.25 -17.41 -2.88
C MET A 1 -28.06 -16.45 -2.87
N GLY A 2 -28.04 -15.49 -1.94
CA GLY A 2 -27.06 -14.39 -1.90
C GLY A 2 -26.80 -13.87 -0.48
N ARG A 3 -26.72 -14.78 0.50
CA ARG A 3 -26.46 -14.41 1.90
C ARG A 3 -25.03 -13.87 2.02
N ARG A 4 -24.89 -12.78 2.77
CA ARG A 4 -23.62 -12.11 3.03
C ARG A 4 -23.20 -12.27 4.48
N VAL A 5 -21.89 -12.17 4.70
CA VAL A 5 -21.29 -12.03 6.02
C VAL A 5 -20.26 -10.91 5.96
N THR A 6 -20.34 -9.98 6.90
CA THR A 6 -19.38 -8.88 7.03
C THR A 6 -18.66 -9.00 8.35
N LEU A 7 -17.33 -8.94 8.31
CA LEU A 7 -16.46 -9.17 9.47
C LEU A 7 -15.47 -8.03 9.60
N GLY A 8 -15.29 -7.52 10.82
CA GLY A 8 -14.20 -6.63 11.17
C GLY A 8 -13.08 -7.42 11.87
N ILE A 9 -11.83 -7.21 11.48
CA ILE A 9 -10.68 -7.88 12.07
C ILE A 9 -9.45 -6.96 12.11
N GLY A 10 -8.73 -7.01 13.23
CA GLY A 10 -7.42 -6.40 13.37
C GLY A 10 -6.33 -7.45 13.23
N ASP A 11 -5.18 -7.02 12.74
CA ASP A 11 -3.99 -7.86 12.65
C ASP A 11 -3.19 -7.86 13.95
N ASN A 12 -2.23 -8.78 14.04
CA ASN A 12 -1.44 -8.97 15.25
C ASN A 12 0.07 -8.90 14.97
N ARG A 13 0.87 -8.94 16.03
CA ARG A 13 2.33 -8.93 15.95
C ARG A 13 2.88 -10.02 16.87
N GLU A 14 3.86 -10.77 16.37
CA GLU A 14 4.56 -11.80 17.13
C GLU A 14 6.06 -11.67 16.87
N HIS A 15 6.88 -11.69 17.92
CA HIS A 15 8.33 -11.50 17.83
C HIS A 15 8.78 -10.28 16.99
N CYS A 16 8.02 -9.19 17.07
CA CYS A 16 8.20 -7.96 16.28
C CYS A 16 7.91 -8.08 14.77
N PHE A 17 7.35 -9.19 14.31
CA PHE A 17 6.90 -9.38 12.93
C PHE A 17 5.38 -9.25 12.81
N TYR A 18 4.95 -8.71 11.68
CA TYR A 18 3.53 -8.55 11.37
C TYR A 18 2.87 -9.92 11.13
N ILE A 19 1.74 -10.17 11.79
CA ILE A 19 0.91 -11.37 11.62
C ILE A 19 -0.42 -10.96 10.97
N PRO A 20 -0.62 -11.23 9.67
CA PRO A 20 -1.78 -10.79 8.92
C PRO A 20 -2.95 -11.77 9.12
N VAL A 21 -3.49 -11.79 10.34
CA VAL A 21 -4.67 -12.59 10.75
C VAL A 21 -5.86 -12.28 9.84
N SER A 22 -5.98 -11.04 9.38
CA SER A 22 -7.01 -10.57 8.46
C SER A 22 -6.98 -11.34 7.13
N PHE A 23 -5.81 -11.45 6.51
CA PHE A 23 -5.60 -12.18 5.26
C PHE A 23 -5.82 -13.69 5.45
N GLN A 24 -5.37 -14.25 6.57
CA GLN A 24 -5.63 -15.66 6.89
C GLN A 24 -7.13 -15.95 7.03
N MET A 25 -7.89 -15.06 7.67
CA MET A 25 -9.34 -15.17 7.77
C MET A 25 -9.99 -15.06 6.38
N MET A 26 -9.60 -14.09 5.56
CA MET A 26 -10.11 -13.94 4.19
C MET A 26 -9.88 -15.21 3.36
N ARG A 27 -8.67 -15.79 3.41
CA ARG A 27 -8.32 -17.04 2.76
C ARG A 27 -9.24 -18.21 3.17
N GLN A 28 -9.50 -18.36 4.47
CA GLN A 28 -10.38 -19.41 5.00
C GLN A 28 -11.81 -19.28 4.48
N TYR A 29 -12.36 -18.06 4.44
CA TYR A 29 -13.69 -17.83 3.89
C TYR A 29 -13.74 -18.18 2.40
N ILE A 30 -12.75 -17.73 1.61
CA ILE A 30 -12.69 -18.05 0.19
C ILE A 30 -12.64 -19.57 0.00
N ASP A 31 -11.79 -20.30 0.73
CA ASP A 31 -11.70 -21.77 0.65
C ASP A 31 -12.99 -22.50 1.02
N CYS A 32 -13.82 -21.88 1.86
CA CYS A 32 -15.11 -22.41 2.25
C CYS A 32 -16.24 -22.13 1.24
N GLY A 33 -15.94 -21.60 0.06
CA GLY A 33 -16.92 -21.26 -0.98
C GLY A 33 -17.63 -19.95 -0.69
N PHE A 34 -16.85 -18.91 -0.40
CA PHE A 34 -17.30 -17.53 -0.36
C PHE A 34 -16.53 -16.70 -1.39
N GLU A 35 -17.17 -15.67 -1.91
CA GLU A 35 -16.54 -14.65 -2.74
C GLU A 35 -16.47 -13.35 -1.94
N MET A 36 -15.30 -12.72 -1.93
CA MET A 36 -15.13 -11.41 -1.33
C MET A 36 -15.76 -10.36 -2.24
N GLU A 37 -16.72 -9.61 -1.71
CA GLU A 37 -17.40 -8.55 -2.46
C GLU A 37 -16.82 -7.18 -2.14
N GLU A 38 -16.45 -6.92 -0.87
CA GLU A 38 -15.90 -5.64 -0.43
C GLU A 38 -14.80 -5.83 0.60
N LEU A 39 -13.78 -4.98 0.51
CA LEU A 39 -12.73 -4.84 1.51
C LEU A 39 -12.56 -3.36 1.87
N VAL A 40 -12.87 -3.02 3.11
CA VAL A 40 -12.81 -1.67 3.65
C VAL A 40 -11.71 -1.59 4.69
N VAL A 41 -10.87 -0.57 4.59
CA VAL A 41 -9.86 -0.27 5.61
C VAL A 41 -10.42 0.76 6.58
N LYS A 42 -10.66 0.34 7.82
CA LYS A 42 -11.07 1.21 8.91
C LYS A 42 -9.83 1.77 9.61
N ARG A 43 -9.53 3.05 9.39
CA ARG A 43 -8.48 3.74 10.15
C ARG A 43 -8.92 3.94 11.60
N GLN A 44 -8.20 3.32 12.53
CA GLN A 44 -8.43 3.49 13.96
C GLN A 44 -7.79 4.80 14.43
N ARG A 45 -8.56 5.59 15.17
CA ARG A 45 -8.12 6.84 15.80
C ARG A 45 -8.43 6.70 17.31
N TYR A 46 -7.49 7.06 18.17
CA TYR A 46 -7.63 7.01 19.65
C TYR A 46 -7.55 5.61 20.29
N CYS A 47 -6.43 4.91 20.12
CA CYS A 47 -6.16 3.68 20.85
C CYS A 47 -5.79 3.99 22.32
N SER A 48 -6.45 3.34 23.28
CA SER A 48 -6.22 3.52 24.73
C SER A 48 -4.78 3.22 25.18
N ALA A 49 -4.06 2.37 24.44
CA ALA A 49 -2.67 2.00 24.70
C ALA A 49 -1.63 2.96 24.07
N PHE A 50 -2.01 4.18 23.68
CA PHE A 50 -1.16 5.09 22.90
C PHE A 50 0.23 5.33 23.52
N GLY A 51 0.33 5.56 24.83
CA GLY A 51 1.61 5.85 25.49
C GLY A 51 2.59 4.66 25.46
N LEU A 52 2.15 3.48 25.94
CA LEU A 52 2.96 2.26 25.90
C LEU A 52 3.26 1.82 24.46
N GLY A 53 2.26 1.89 23.57
CA GLY A 53 2.40 1.55 22.16
C GLY A 53 3.45 2.40 21.45
N THR A 54 3.46 3.72 21.69
CA THR A 54 4.45 4.65 21.13
C THR A 54 5.87 4.28 21.57
N TYR A 55 6.07 4.02 22.88
CA TYR A 55 7.36 3.61 23.41
C TYR A 55 7.85 2.29 22.77
N LEU A 56 6.98 1.28 22.68
CA LEU A 56 7.32 0.00 22.08
C LEU A 56 7.63 0.11 20.58
N CYS A 57 6.89 0.96 19.83
CA CYS A 57 7.15 1.22 18.41
C CYS A 57 8.57 1.74 18.18
N VAL A 58 9.03 2.69 19.01
CA VAL A 58 10.40 3.21 18.92
C VAL A 58 11.43 2.17 19.37
N GLN A 59 11.18 1.50 20.50
CA GLN A 59 12.11 0.54 21.09
C GLN A 59 12.41 -0.62 20.13
N PHE A 60 11.36 -1.16 19.50
CA PHE A 60 11.44 -2.36 18.67
C PHE A 60 11.35 -2.07 17.16
N ASP A 61 11.34 -0.79 16.77
CA ASP A 61 11.31 -0.33 15.38
C ASP A 61 10.21 -0.98 14.55
N PHE A 62 8.97 -0.81 15.01
CA PHE A 62 7.77 -1.29 14.34
C PHE A 62 6.71 -0.19 14.20
N LEU A 63 5.78 -0.37 13.26
CA LEU A 63 4.67 0.56 13.06
C LEU A 63 3.54 0.32 14.07
N CYS A 64 2.87 1.39 14.47
CA CYS A 64 1.68 1.30 15.31
C CYS A 64 0.48 0.85 14.46
N PHE A 65 -0.24 -0.19 14.90
CA PHE A 65 -1.46 -0.60 14.20
C PHE A 65 -2.54 0.46 14.34
N THR A 66 -2.90 1.02 13.20
CA THR A 66 -3.90 2.08 13.05
C THR A 66 -4.95 1.72 12.00
N HIS A 67 -5.07 0.43 11.66
CA HIS A 67 -6.13 -0.09 10.81
C HIS A 67 -6.75 -1.37 11.35
N GLU A 68 -7.99 -1.59 10.92
CA GLU A 68 -8.68 -2.88 10.90
C GLU A 68 -9.26 -3.08 9.50
N PHE A 69 -9.36 -4.32 9.04
CA PHE A 69 -10.07 -4.65 7.82
C PHE A 69 -11.51 -4.99 8.13
N ILE A 70 -12.42 -4.49 7.30
CA ILE A 70 -13.82 -4.90 7.27
C ILE A 70 -14.07 -5.55 5.92
N ALA A 71 -14.26 -6.87 5.90
CA ALA A 71 -14.47 -7.65 4.69
C ALA A 71 -15.91 -8.15 4.61
N THR A 72 -16.54 -7.97 3.46
CA THR A 72 -17.87 -8.51 3.16
C THR A 72 -17.74 -9.64 2.14
N PHE A 73 -18.33 -10.78 2.46
CA PHE A 73 -18.33 -11.97 1.63
C PHE A 73 -19.74 -12.40 1.26
N ARG A 74 -19.94 -12.87 0.04
CA ARG A 74 -21.16 -13.53 -0.42
C ARG A 74 -20.95 -15.03 -0.49
N LYS A 75 -21.92 -15.79 0.03
CA LYS A 75 -21.91 -17.25 -0.10
C LYS A 75 -22.19 -17.66 -1.55
N VAL A 76 -21.33 -18.51 -2.11
CA VAL A 76 -21.52 -19.09 -3.45
C VAL A 76 -21.56 -20.61 -3.40
N LYS A 77 -21.97 -21.24 -4.51
CA LYS A 77 -21.88 -22.70 -4.64
C LYS A 77 -20.40 -23.11 -4.64
N LYS A 78 -20.06 -24.16 -3.90
CA LYS A 78 -18.66 -24.60 -3.75
C LYS A 78 -18.11 -25.26 -5.02
N GLU A 79 -18.98 -25.89 -5.81
CA GLU A 79 -18.60 -26.49 -7.08
C GLU A 79 -18.27 -25.40 -8.10
N GLY A 80 -17.06 -25.45 -8.68
CA GLY A 80 -16.59 -24.46 -9.65
C GLY A 80 -16.27 -23.08 -9.06
N HIS A 81 -16.25 -22.95 -7.74
CA HIS A 81 -15.81 -21.72 -7.08
C HIS A 81 -14.31 -21.48 -7.29
N ASP A 82 -13.98 -20.32 -7.81
CA ASP A 82 -12.60 -19.91 -8.01
C ASP A 82 -11.98 -19.42 -6.69
N ARG A 83 -11.00 -20.20 -6.22
CA ARG A 83 -10.25 -19.97 -4.98
C ARG A 83 -9.16 -18.91 -5.11
N LEU A 84 -8.98 -18.28 -6.27
CA LEU A 84 -7.95 -17.27 -6.55
C LEU A 84 -6.52 -17.81 -6.42
N LEU A 85 -6.33 -19.12 -6.58
CA LEU A 85 -5.01 -19.72 -6.54
C LEU A 85 -4.31 -19.47 -7.88
N LEU A 86 -2.99 -19.24 -7.82
CA LEU A 86 -2.18 -19.16 -9.02
C LEU A 86 -2.00 -20.59 -9.56
N ASN A 87 -2.25 -20.79 -10.85
CA ASN A 87 -2.01 -22.08 -11.49
C ASN A 87 -0.53 -22.21 -11.85
N ASP A 88 0.04 -23.41 -11.69
CA ASP A 88 1.46 -23.68 -12.00
C ASP A 88 1.81 -23.46 -13.48
N ASP A 89 0.81 -23.55 -14.38
CA ASP A 89 0.96 -23.32 -15.82
C ASP A 89 0.80 -21.83 -16.23
N ALA A 90 0.83 -20.90 -15.28
CA ALA A 90 0.72 -19.48 -15.59
C ALA A 90 1.87 -19.06 -16.54
N PRO A 91 1.56 -18.47 -17.71
CA PRO A 91 2.56 -18.21 -18.73
C PRO A 91 3.63 -17.23 -18.20
N CYS A 92 4.89 -17.65 -18.30
CA CYS A 92 6.09 -16.82 -18.10
C CYS A 92 6.30 -15.82 -19.26
N ASP A 93 5.28 -15.59 -20.10
CA ASP A 93 5.47 -14.96 -21.40
C ASP A 93 5.73 -13.45 -21.28
N SER A 94 6.71 -13.02 -22.07
CA SER A 94 7.56 -11.81 -22.07
C SER A 94 6.90 -10.43 -22.17
N HIS A 95 5.64 -10.27 -21.73
CA HIS A 95 4.85 -9.06 -21.91
C HIS A 95 4.94 -8.05 -20.76
N VAL A 96 5.76 -8.31 -19.74
CA VAL A 96 6.06 -7.32 -18.69
C VAL A 96 7.49 -6.84 -18.86
N LYS A 97 7.64 -5.56 -19.17
CA LYS A 97 8.94 -4.90 -19.19
C LYS A 97 9.31 -4.48 -17.77
N LEU A 98 10.45 -4.97 -17.29
CA LEU A 98 11.02 -4.60 -16.01
C LEU A 98 12.09 -3.54 -16.19
N THR A 99 11.97 -2.44 -15.45
CA THR A 99 12.99 -1.39 -15.38
C THR A 99 13.52 -1.28 -13.96
N TYR A 100 14.83 -1.35 -13.80
CA TYR A 100 15.52 -1.30 -12.51
C TYR A 100 16.24 0.03 -12.40
N VAL A 101 15.92 0.82 -11.38
CA VAL A 101 16.57 2.12 -11.14
C VAL A 101 17.16 2.14 -9.74
N ARG A 102 18.49 2.13 -9.70
CA ARG A 102 19.25 2.22 -8.44
C ARG A 102 19.53 3.69 -8.10
N ARG A 103 19.43 4.05 -6.81
CA ARG A 103 19.76 5.38 -6.29
C ARG A 103 20.33 5.27 -4.88
N ALA A 104 21.07 6.27 -4.42
CA ALA A 104 21.46 6.36 -3.02
C ALA A 104 20.25 6.70 -2.14
N ILE A 105 20.23 6.16 -0.92
CA ILE A 105 19.25 6.53 0.10
C ILE A 105 19.71 7.87 0.71
N PRO A 106 18.87 8.93 0.71
CA PRO A 106 19.21 10.18 1.38
C PRO A 106 19.47 9.98 2.86
N GLN A 107 20.51 10.60 3.42
CA GLN A 107 20.78 10.52 4.86
C GLN A 107 19.61 11.08 5.67
N SER A 108 19.26 10.39 6.77
CA SER A 108 18.27 10.90 7.70
C SER A 108 18.93 11.78 8.77
N PRO A 109 18.35 12.93 9.12
CA PRO A 109 18.89 13.76 10.19
C PRO A 109 18.62 13.20 11.59
N ILE A 110 17.66 12.26 11.69
CA ILE A 110 17.28 11.56 12.91
C ILE A 110 17.28 10.06 12.65
N ALA A 111 17.41 9.24 13.69
CA ALA A 111 17.25 7.81 13.50
C ALA A 111 15.83 7.52 12.99
N ARG A 112 15.68 6.92 11.80
CA ARG A 112 14.36 6.66 11.18
C ARG A 112 13.36 5.95 12.12
N LYS A 113 13.86 5.10 12.99
CA LYS A 113 13.08 4.37 14.03
C LYS A 113 12.56 5.24 15.17
N SER A 114 13.10 6.45 15.38
CA SER A 114 12.64 7.36 16.44
C SER A 114 11.32 8.06 16.09
N VAL A 115 10.88 7.95 14.83
CA VAL A 115 9.60 8.52 14.39
C VAL A 115 8.52 7.44 14.49
N VAL A 116 7.58 7.66 15.41
CA VAL A 116 6.42 6.77 15.55
C VAL A 116 5.45 7.05 14.43
N MET A 117 5.15 6.01 13.66
CA MET A 117 4.21 6.07 12.55
C MET A 117 3.14 4.99 12.70
N GLY A 118 1.92 5.34 12.33
CA GLY A 118 0.86 4.37 12.15
C GLY A 118 1.06 3.54 10.88
N THR A 119 0.35 2.43 10.77
CA THR A 119 0.27 1.60 9.55
C THR A 119 -0.56 2.22 8.42
N VAL A 120 -1.37 3.25 8.69
CA VAL A 120 -2.17 3.95 7.67
C VAL A 120 -1.51 5.27 7.32
N TRP A 121 -1.11 5.43 6.06
CA TRP A 121 -0.45 6.63 5.55
C TRP A 121 -1.35 7.35 4.55
N VAL A 122 -1.45 8.67 4.70
CA VAL A 122 -2.24 9.52 3.80
C VAL A 122 -1.27 10.36 2.96
N PHE A 123 -1.55 10.45 1.67
CA PHE A 123 -0.69 11.15 0.70
C PHE A 123 -1.48 12.19 -0.06
N LYS A 124 -0.80 13.25 -0.52
CA LYS A 124 -1.42 14.34 -1.30
C LYS A 124 -0.83 14.35 -2.71
N PRO A 125 -1.30 13.47 -3.62
CA PRO A 125 -0.82 13.47 -5.00
C PRO A 125 -0.96 14.85 -5.63
N THR A 126 0.02 15.24 -6.44
CA THR A 126 0.01 16.49 -7.18
C THR A 126 0.02 16.22 -8.68
N ARG A 127 -0.03 17.27 -9.51
CA ARG A 127 0.13 17.13 -10.97
C ARG A 127 1.51 16.58 -11.35
N GLU A 128 2.53 16.84 -10.54
CA GLU A 128 3.93 16.48 -10.82
C GLU A 128 4.35 15.16 -10.15
N HIS A 129 3.70 14.79 -9.05
CA HIS A 129 4.06 13.62 -8.26
C HIS A 129 2.86 12.71 -8.05
N THR A 130 2.96 11.49 -8.59
CA THR A 130 1.87 10.52 -8.52
C THR A 130 1.72 9.96 -7.11
N PHE A 131 0.57 9.34 -6.83
CA PHE A 131 0.34 8.65 -5.57
C PHE A 131 1.39 7.57 -5.28
N ALA A 132 1.79 6.80 -6.30
CA ALA A 132 2.85 5.81 -6.20
C ALA A 132 4.21 6.45 -5.88
N ASP A 133 4.58 7.54 -6.55
CA ASP A 133 5.85 8.25 -6.33
C ASP A 133 6.01 8.76 -4.89
N LEU A 134 4.94 9.32 -4.32
CA LEU A 134 4.94 9.79 -2.93
C LEU A 134 5.02 8.63 -1.94
N CYS A 135 4.33 7.51 -2.22
CA CYS A 135 4.46 6.31 -1.41
C CYS A 135 5.90 5.76 -1.43
N VAL A 136 6.51 5.64 -2.62
CA VAL A 136 7.90 5.20 -2.79
C VAL A 136 8.84 6.09 -1.96
N SER A 137 8.65 7.42 -2.06
CA SER A 137 9.40 8.41 -1.29
C SER A 137 9.38 8.11 0.21
N ARG A 138 8.18 7.99 0.80
CA ARG A 138 8.01 7.77 2.24
C ARG A 138 8.48 6.38 2.69
N MET A 139 8.36 5.35 1.83
CA MET A 139 8.92 4.03 2.12
C MET A 139 10.45 4.06 2.20
N VAL A 140 11.11 4.75 1.27
CA VAL A 140 12.57 4.92 1.30
C VAL A 140 12.98 5.75 2.51
N GLU A 141 12.23 6.80 2.86
CA GLU A 141 12.51 7.60 4.06
C GLU A 141 12.35 6.78 5.35
N ARG A 142 11.35 5.90 5.46
CA ARG A 142 11.09 5.14 6.70
C ARG A 142 11.95 3.90 6.84
N PHE A 143 12.15 3.16 5.75
CA PHE A 143 12.76 1.82 5.74
C PHE A 143 14.16 1.79 5.12
N GLY A 144 14.62 2.92 4.57
CA GLY A 144 15.98 3.05 4.06
C GLY A 144 17.04 2.95 5.15
N ARG A 145 18.28 2.74 4.71
CA ARG A 145 19.48 2.74 5.55
C ARG A 145 20.44 3.79 5.02
N ASP A 146 21.01 4.58 5.92
CA ASP A 146 22.04 5.54 5.55
C ASP A 146 23.27 4.80 4.98
N ASP A 147 24.01 5.50 4.12
CA ASP A 147 25.18 4.97 3.42
C ASP A 147 24.91 3.70 2.58
N ALA A 148 23.68 3.52 2.14
CA ALA A 148 23.25 2.43 1.27
C ALA A 148 22.49 2.93 0.05
N ASN A 149 22.34 2.04 -0.92
CA ASN A 149 21.51 2.22 -2.10
C ASN A 149 20.13 1.58 -1.90
N TRP A 150 19.16 2.07 -2.65
CA TRP A 150 17.90 1.38 -2.90
C TRP A 150 17.71 1.16 -4.40
N GLU A 151 16.87 0.19 -4.75
CA GLU A 151 16.53 -0.10 -6.14
C GLU A 151 15.02 -0.14 -6.32
N GLU A 152 14.54 0.68 -7.24
CA GLU A 152 13.17 0.71 -7.70
C GLU A 152 13.00 -0.28 -8.85
N VAL A 153 12.00 -1.16 -8.78
CA VAL A 153 11.65 -2.08 -9.86
C VAL A 153 10.27 -1.68 -10.40
N ARG A 154 10.25 -1.16 -11.63
CA ARG A 154 9.03 -0.74 -12.33
C ARG A 154 8.57 -1.82 -13.30
N LEU A 155 7.28 -2.12 -13.29
CA LEU A 155 6.65 -3.08 -14.17
C LEU A 155 5.76 -2.31 -15.17
N GLU A 156 5.95 -2.58 -16.45
CA GLU A 156 5.12 -2.03 -17.54
C GLU A 156 4.51 -3.20 -18.31
N PHE A 157 3.18 -3.32 -18.30
CA PHE A 157 2.46 -4.31 -19.11
C PHE A 157 2.41 -3.83 -20.56
N MET A 158 2.97 -4.60 -21.49
CA MET A 158 2.98 -4.28 -22.91
C MET A 158 1.66 -4.75 -23.55
N SER A 159 0.68 -3.85 -23.72
CA SER A 159 -0.46 -4.06 -24.62
C SER A 159 -0.91 -2.73 -25.28
N LYS A 160 -1.54 -2.82 -26.47
CA LYS A 160 -1.72 -1.72 -27.47
C LYS A 160 -2.19 -0.40 -26.87
N GLU A 161 -1.59 0.69 -27.39
CA GLU A 161 -1.90 2.11 -27.11
C GLU A 161 -3.32 2.36 -26.64
N ASN A 162 -3.47 3.03 -25.51
CA ASN A 162 -4.58 3.94 -25.26
C ASN A 162 -4.09 5.09 -24.39
N GLY A 163 -4.08 6.28 -25.00
CA GLY A 163 -3.90 7.54 -24.28
C GLY A 163 -5.10 7.84 -23.40
N ILE A 164 -4.86 8.31 -22.19
CA ILE A 164 -5.90 8.83 -21.30
C ILE A 164 -5.56 10.28 -21.00
N THR A 165 -6.46 11.17 -21.44
CA THR A 165 -6.46 12.59 -21.09
C THR A 165 -7.39 12.79 -19.89
N VAL A 166 -6.87 13.36 -18.80
CA VAL A 166 -7.65 13.66 -17.59
C VAL A 166 -8.01 15.16 -17.57
N VAL A 167 -9.29 15.46 -17.34
CA VAL A 167 -9.81 16.83 -17.15
C VAL A 167 -9.95 17.07 -15.64
N THR A 168 -9.58 18.26 -15.16
CA THR A 168 -9.81 18.68 -13.76
C THR A 168 -10.37 20.10 -13.70
N GLU A 169 -11.35 20.28 -12.82
CA GLU A 169 -11.85 21.57 -12.32
C GLU A 169 -10.94 22.07 -11.19
N GLU A 170 -10.70 23.39 -11.13
CA GLU A 170 -9.87 24.05 -10.11
C GLU A 170 -10.74 24.69 -9.01
N GLU A 171 -10.45 24.37 -7.75
CA GLU A 171 -10.97 25.12 -6.60
C GLU A 171 -10.13 26.39 -6.34
N THR A 172 -10.80 27.52 -6.14
CA THR A 172 -10.17 28.83 -5.97
C THR A 172 -9.90 29.15 -4.50
N LEU A 173 -8.65 28.95 -4.07
CA LEU A 173 -8.14 29.40 -2.76
C LEU A 173 -7.87 30.93 -2.74
N SER A 174 -8.02 31.55 -1.57
CA SER A 174 -7.76 32.98 -1.32
C SER A 174 -6.26 33.33 -1.43
N GLU A 175 -5.94 34.50 -1.98
CA GLU A 175 -4.56 35.02 -2.14
C GLU A 175 -3.75 35.06 -0.83
N TYR A 176 -4.41 35.30 0.30
CA TYR A 176 -3.75 35.29 1.60
C TYR A 176 -3.28 33.89 2.03
N GLU A 177 -4.09 32.86 1.78
CA GLU A 177 -3.74 31.47 2.11
C GLU A 177 -2.63 30.96 1.20
N LYS A 178 -2.65 31.32 -0.10
CA LYS A 178 -1.56 30.99 -1.04
C LYS A 178 -0.22 31.54 -0.55
N LEU A 179 -0.19 32.81 -0.12
CA LEU A 179 1.05 33.47 0.31
C LEU A 179 1.58 32.91 1.64
N ARG A 180 0.69 32.53 2.56
CA ARG A 180 1.06 31.92 3.84
C ARG A 180 1.60 30.50 3.67
N LEU A 181 0.93 29.68 2.85
CA LEU A 181 1.36 28.31 2.56
C LEU A 181 2.70 28.29 1.83
N LYS A 182 2.89 29.18 0.85
CA LYS A 182 4.17 29.32 0.14
C LYS A 182 5.35 29.61 1.08
N ARG A 183 5.15 30.51 2.05
CA ARG A 183 6.20 30.86 3.03
C ARG A 183 6.52 29.71 4.01
N ILE A 184 5.53 28.90 4.37
CA ILE A 184 5.72 27.69 5.19
C ILE A 184 6.44 26.61 4.38
N GLN A 185 6.07 26.44 3.11
CA GLN A 185 6.67 25.47 2.20
C GLN A 185 8.14 25.80 1.91
N GLU A 186 8.47 27.08 1.63
CA GLU A 186 9.85 27.55 1.42
C GLU A 186 10.73 27.32 2.66
N ASN A 187 10.18 27.55 3.86
CA ASN A 187 10.90 27.29 5.12
C ASN A 187 11.11 25.79 5.36
N ASN A 188 10.08 24.96 5.13
CA ASN A 188 10.20 23.50 5.28
C ASN A 188 11.18 22.91 4.26
N GLN A 189 11.12 23.35 3.00
CA GLN A 189 12.08 22.95 1.97
C GLN A 189 13.52 23.31 2.36
N THR A 190 13.73 24.50 2.93
CA THR A 190 15.05 24.93 3.41
C THR A 190 15.53 24.07 4.58
N LEU A 191 14.66 23.77 5.54
CA LEU A 191 15.00 22.94 6.70
C LEU A 191 15.26 21.47 6.31
N LEU A 192 14.56 20.94 5.31
CA LEU A 192 14.82 19.61 4.74
C LEU A 192 16.14 19.56 3.98
N ALA A 193 16.43 20.57 3.17
CA ALA A 193 17.70 20.69 2.46
C ALA A 193 18.90 20.79 3.42
N LEU A 194 18.70 21.39 4.60
CA LEU A 194 19.68 21.50 5.67
C LEU A 194 19.74 20.25 6.59
N GLY A 195 18.87 19.27 6.41
CA GLY A 195 18.79 18.09 7.27
C GLY A 195 18.41 18.43 8.72
N LEU A 196 17.48 19.37 8.92
CA LEU A 196 17.05 19.82 10.25
C LEU A 196 15.66 19.27 10.64
N ILE A 197 14.88 18.75 9.68
CA ILE A 197 13.55 18.16 9.90
C ILE A 197 13.37 16.89 9.04
N SER A 198 12.46 15.99 9.43
CA SER A 198 12.04 14.80 8.66
C SER A 198 10.59 14.94 8.20
N GLU A 199 10.28 14.39 7.01
CA GLU A 199 8.93 14.42 6.41
C GLU A 199 8.06 13.23 6.86
N LEU A 200 8.54 12.39 7.79
CA LEU A 200 7.80 11.28 8.41
C LEU A 200 6.69 11.76 9.37
N SER A 201 5.74 12.56 8.89
CA SER A 201 4.56 13.00 9.64
C SER A 201 3.28 12.78 8.85
N GLU A 202 2.14 12.70 9.55
CA GLU A 202 0.84 12.53 8.88
C GLU A 202 0.45 13.73 7.98
N ASP A 203 1.02 14.91 8.23
CA ASP A 203 0.68 16.16 7.54
C ASP A 203 1.68 16.53 6.42
N SER A 204 2.71 15.72 6.19
CA SER A 204 3.72 15.95 5.15
C SER A 204 3.14 15.80 3.74
N ASP A 205 3.63 16.61 2.80
CA ASP A 205 3.34 16.49 1.36
C ASP A 205 4.29 15.52 0.62
N ASP A 206 5.40 15.13 1.26
CA ASP A 206 6.46 14.23 0.76
C ASP A 206 7.15 14.67 -0.54
N VAL A 207 6.83 15.86 -1.05
CA VAL A 207 7.29 16.34 -2.35
C VAL A 207 8.78 16.65 -2.28
N SER A 208 9.22 17.35 -1.23
CA SER A 208 10.61 17.77 -1.08
C SER A 208 11.53 16.57 -0.90
N HIS A 209 11.16 15.60 -0.04
CA HIS A 209 11.92 14.36 0.11
C HIS A 209 11.93 13.58 -1.21
N HIS A 210 10.80 13.48 -1.93
CA HIS A 210 10.75 12.78 -3.20
C HIS A 210 11.73 13.37 -4.20
N GLN A 211 11.70 14.69 -4.42
CA GLN A 211 12.60 15.40 -5.32
C GLN A 211 14.08 15.22 -4.93
N HIS A 212 14.38 15.31 -3.63
CA HIS A 212 15.72 15.07 -3.12
C HIS A 212 16.17 13.62 -3.38
N MET A 213 15.31 12.65 -3.11
CA MET A 213 15.56 11.22 -3.28
C MET A 213 15.83 10.85 -4.74
N ILE A 214 15.00 11.32 -5.69
CA ILE A 214 15.18 11.00 -7.12
C ILE A 214 16.43 11.63 -7.72
N SER A 215 16.94 12.73 -7.14
CA SER A 215 18.16 13.41 -7.59
C SER A 215 19.45 12.65 -7.23
N LYS A 216 19.39 11.67 -6.34
CA LYS A 216 20.56 10.95 -5.85
C LYS A 216 21.11 9.98 -6.89
N SER A 217 22.38 10.16 -7.22
CA SER A 217 23.17 9.13 -7.91
C SER A 217 23.47 7.95 -6.99
N PRO A 218 23.58 6.71 -7.49
CA PRO A 218 23.98 5.55 -6.69
C PRO A 218 25.33 5.76 -6.00
N LEU A 219 25.45 5.28 -4.76
CA LEU A 219 26.74 5.15 -4.08
C LEU A 219 27.54 4.01 -4.74
N PRO A 220 28.85 4.19 -4.95
CA PRO A 220 29.72 3.16 -5.51
C PRO A 220 29.94 2.02 -4.50
N TYR A 221 30.52 0.92 -4.97
CA TYR A 221 31.03 -0.15 -4.10
C TYR A 221 31.98 0.45 -3.02
N PRO A 222 31.89 0.03 -1.75
CA PRO A 222 31.18 -1.14 -1.21
C PRO A 222 29.75 -0.90 -0.71
N ALA A 223 29.10 0.23 -1.03
CA ALA A 223 27.75 0.53 -0.53
C ALA A 223 26.71 -0.52 -0.99
N PRO A 224 26.03 -1.22 -0.05
CA PRO A 224 25.09 -2.28 -0.40
C PRO A 224 23.79 -1.70 -0.96
N THR A 225 23.03 -2.50 -1.70
CA THR A 225 21.60 -2.20 -1.92
C THR A 225 20.83 -2.75 -0.72
N ALA A 226 20.38 -1.88 0.17
CA ALA A 226 19.72 -2.26 1.41
C ALA A 226 18.20 -2.41 1.26
N LEU A 227 17.63 -1.85 0.19
CA LEU A 227 16.19 -1.83 -0.06
C LEU A 227 15.92 -2.08 -1.55
N ARG A 228 15.02 -3.01 -1.85
CA ARG A 228 14.40 -3.14 -3.18
C ARG A 228 12.90 -2.90 -3.06
N LEU A 229 12.36 -2.05 -3.92
CA LEU A 229 10.97 -1.60 -3.82
C LEU A 229 10.26 -1.71 -5.17
N VAL A 230 9.10 -2.34 -5.18
CA VAL A 230 8.15 -2.37 -6.29
C VAL A 230 6.98 -1.45 -5.96
N PRO A 231 6.74 -0.35 -6.70
CA PRO A 231 5.58 0.50 -6.50
C PRO A 231 4.28 -0.27 -6.80
N HIS A 232 3.16 0.14 -6.18
CA HIS A 232 1.86 -0.39 -6.61
C HIS A 232 1.53 0.09 -8.03
N ILE A 233 0.77 -0.72 -8.75
CA ILE A 233 0.25 -0.38 -10.07
C ILE A 233 -1.22 -0.02 -9.88
N SER A 234 -1.65 1.07 -10.51
CA SER A 234 -3.05 1.49 -10.44
C SER A 234 -3.97 0.38 -10.96
N ASN A 235 -5.08 0.16 -10.24
CA ASN A 235 -6.11 -0.79 -10.64
C ASN A 235 -6.82 -0.43 -11.96
N ALA A 236 -6.60 0.78 -12.48
CA ALA A 236 -7.04 1.18 -13.82
C ALA A 236 -6.17 0.60 -14.95
N ILE A 237 -4.97 0.09 -14.63
CA ILE A 237 -4.00 -0.41 -15.60
C ILE A 237 -4.06 -1.93 -15.71
N ILE A 238 -4.25 -2.64 -14.59
CA ILE A 238 -4.26 -4.11 -14.53
C ILE A 238 -5.69 -4.61 -14.69
N SER A 239 -5.94 -5.42 -15.71
CA SER A 239 -7.19 -6.17 -15.85
C SER A 239 -7.11 -7.51 -15.12
N SER A 240 -8.26 -8.17 -14.91
CA SER A 240 -8.28 -9.50 -14.28
C SER A 240 -7.48 -10.56 -15.05
N ARG A 241 -7.26 -10.37 -16.35
CA ARG A 241 -6.46 -11.26 -17.21
C ARG A 241 -4.96 -11.13 -16.97
N ASP A 242 -4.52 -9.95 -16.52
CA ASP A 242 -3.12 -9.66 -16.26
C ASP A 242 -2.67 -10.13 -14.86
N ILE A 243 -3.62 -10.47 -13.98
CA ILE A 243 -3.34 -10.83 -12.58
C ILE A 243 -2.39 -12.03 -12.45
N PRO A 244 -2.53 -13.15 -13.18
CA PRO A 244 -1.58 -14.26 -13.08
C PRO A 244 -0.16 -13.86 -13.49
N LEU A 245 -0.02 -13.05 -14.54
CA LEU A 245 1.26 -12.55 -15.02
C LEU A 245 1.88 -11.56 -14.03
N TYR A 246 1.08 -10.64 -13.47
CA TYR A 246 1.50 -9.75 -12.39
C TYR A 246 2.08 -10.55 -11.21
N ARG A 247 1.33 -11.53 -10.71
CA ARG A 247 1.69 -12.33 -9.54
C ARG A 247 2.98 -13.14 -9.76
N THR A 248 3.10 -13.82 -10.90
CA THR A 248 4.33 -14.55 -11.29
C THR A 248 5.55 -13.62 -11.42
N THR A 249 5.36 -12.42 -11.99
CA THR A 249 6.41 -11.41 -12.08
C THR A 249 6.86 -10.94 -10.70
N ILE A 250 5.93 -10.69 -9.77
CA ILE A 250 6.26 -10.32 -8.39
C ILE A 250 7.01 -11.45 -7.66
N ILE A 251 6.61 -12.72 -7.87
CA ILE A 251 7.35 -13.88 -7.34
C ILE A 251 8.81 -13.87 -7.84
N GLN A 252 9.02 -13.64 -9.14
CA GLN A 252 10.37 -13.55 -9.72
C GLN A 252 11.18 -12.43 -9.05
N ILE A 253 10.62 -11.22 -8.94
CA ILE A 253 11.30 -10.08 -8.30
C ILE A 253 11.60 -10.37 -6.82
N ALA A 254 10.71 -11.06 -6.11
CA ALA A 254 10.93 -11.46 -4.72
C ALA A 254 12.09 -12.47 -4.59
N ARG A 255 12.19 -13.46 -5.51
CA ARG A 255 13.33 -14.39 -5.57
C ARG A 255 14.64 -13.65 -5.84
N GLU A 256 14.63 -12.71 -6.78
CA GLU A 256 15.78 -11.85 -7.08
C GLU A 256 16.18 -11.00 -5.86
N ALA A 257 15.21 -10.47 -5.11
CA ALA A 257 15.44 -9.71 -3.88
C ALA A 257 16.06 -10.59 -2.79
N ALA A 258 15.52 -11.79 -2.58
CA ALA A 258 16.05 -12.77 -1.63
C ALA A 258 17.49 -13.17 -1.96
N ALA A 259 17.85 -13.27 -3.24
CA ALA A 259 19.22 -13.57 -3.66
C ALA A 259 20.18 -12.38 -3.43
N MET A 260 19.77 -11.16 -3.78
CA MET A 260 20.66 -10.00 -3.86
C MET A 260 20.78 -9.17 -2.58
N LEU A 261 19.72 -9.03 -1.79
CA LEU A 261 19.74 -8.17 -0.61
C LEU A 261 20.73 -8.71 0.43
N PRO A 262 21.38 -7.87 1.26
CA PRO A 262 22.11 -8.34 2.42
C PRO A 262 21.12 -8.85 3.50
N VAL A 263 21.63 -9.58 4.50
CA VAL A 263 20.85 -9.88 5.72
C VAL A 263 20.33 -8.58 6.33
N SER A 264 19.07 -8.60 6.77
CA SER A 264 18.32 -7.41 7.23
C SER A 264 18.07 -6.34 6.15
N GLY A 265 18.35 -6.63 4.87
CA GLY A 265 17.87 -5.84 3.74
C GLY A 265 16.36 -6.01 3.58
N MET A 266 15.69 -5.03 2.98
CA MET A 266 14.24 -5.04 2.85
C MET A 266 13.79 -5.18 1.40
N PHE A 267 12.75 -5.99 1.21
CA PHE A 267 11.99 -6.07 -0.02
C PHE A 267 10.59 -5.52 0.23
N ILE A 268 10.21 -4.46 -0.49
CA ILE A 268 8.90 -3.83 -0.36
C ILE A 268 8.14 -4.00 -1.67
N VAL A 269 6.89 -4.46 -1.58
CA VAL A 269 6.00 -4.54 -2.74
C VAL A 269 4.68 -3.84 -2.45
N GLY A 270 4.35 -2.85 -3.27
CA GLY A 270 3.05 -2.20 -3.30
C GLY A 270 2.07 -3.00 -4.16
N THR A 271 0.85 -3.13 -3.67
CA THR A 271 -0.27 -3.79 -4.34
C THR A 271 -1.51 -2.91 -4.27
N MET A 272 -2.39 -3.03 -5.24
CA MET A 272 -3.68 -2.36 -5.24
C MET A 272 -4.72 -3.36 -5.74
N ASP A 273 -5.82 -3.51 -5.01
CA ASP A 273 -6.83 -4.50 -5.39
C ASP A 273 -7.47 -4.16 -6.73
N VAL A 274 -7.88 -5.20 -7.46
CA VAL A 274 -8.48 -5.06 -8.79
C VAL A 274 -9.91 -5.56 -8.75
N ARG A 275 -10.82 -4.79 -9.36
CA ARG A 275 -12.19 -5.24 -9.63
C ARG A 275 -12.23 -5.73 -11.08
N GLY A 276 -12.52 -7.01 -11.28
CA GLY A 276 -12.64 -7.60 -12.62
C GLY A 276 -13.86 -7.10 -13.39
N GLU A 277 -13.90 -7.40 -14.69
CA GLU A 277 -15.04 -7.12 -15.58
C GLU A 277 -16.35 -7.81 -15.11
N ASP A 278 -16.21 -8.89 -14.34
CA ASP A 278 -17.26 -9.69 -13.71
C ASP A 278 -17.67 -9.19 -12.31
N ASP A 279 -17.25 -7.98 -11.92
CA ASP A 279 -17.39 -7.37 -10.58
C ASP A 279 -16.70 -8.17 -9.44
N LYS A 280 -15.87 -9.16 -9.78
CA LYS A 280 -15.11 -9.92 -8.79
C LYS A 280 -13.98 -9.09 -8.19
N LEU A 281 -13.86 -9.08 -6.85
CA LEU A 281 -12.74 -8.45 -6.17
C LEU A 281 -11.53 -9.38 -6.15
N TRP A 282 -10.39 -8.86 -6.56
CA TRP A 282 -9.09 -9.51 -6.46
C TRP A 282 -8.24 -8.80 -5.40
N PRO A 283 -8.15 -9.36 -4.17
CA PRO A 283 -7.39 -8.77 -3.07
C PRO A 283 -5.88 -9.01 -3.27
N LEU A 284 -5.25 -8.20 -4.12
CA LEU A 284 -3.87 -8.44 -4.58
C LEU A 284 -2.86 -8.44 -3.44
N GLY A 285 -3.07 -7.63 -2.40
CA GLY A 285 -2.20 -7.63 -1.21
C GLY A 285 -2.15 -9.01 -0.52
N MET A 286 -3.30 -9.64 -0.35
CA MET A 286 -3.40 -10.99 0.22
C MET A 286 -2.76 -12.03 -0.70
N LEU A 287 -3.11 -12.00 -1.98
CA LEU A 287 -2.66 -12.98 -2.96
C LEU A 287 -1.14 -12.94 -3.18
N VAL A 288 -0.55 -11.73 -3.25
CA VAL A 288 0.90 -11.55 -3.38
C VAL A 288 1.64 -12.01 -2.13
N LEU A 289 1.11 -11.76 -0.92
CA LEU A 289 1.70 -12.29 0.31
C LEU A 289 1.73 -13.82 0.29
N GLU A 290 0.60 -14.45 -0.04
CA GLU A 290 0.48 -15.90 -0.12
C GLU A 290 1.48 -16.50 -1.12
N ASP A 291 1.65 -15.85 -2.27
CA ASP A 291 2.58 -16.26 -3.30
C ASP A 291 4.04 -16.15 -2.86
N ILE A 292 4.46 -15.03 -2.28
CA ILE A 292 5.84 -14.86 -1.79
C ILE A 292 6.14 -15.88 -0.69
N ASN A 293 5.21 -16.07 0.26
CA ASN A 293 5.37 -17.03 1.34
C ASN A 293 5.47 -18.47 0.83
N ARG A 294 4.71 -18.83 -0.21
CA ARG A 294 4.77 -20.16 -0.83
C ARG A 294 6.03 -20.38 -1.65
N GLU A 295 6.42 -19.39 -2.46
CA GLU A 295 7.44 -19.55 -3.51
C GLU A 295 8.86 -19.16 -3.10
N VAL A 296 8.99 -18.33 -2.05
CA VAL A 296 10.28 -17.86 -1.50
C VAL A 296 10.47 -18.36 -0.07
N GLY A 297 9.40 -18.36 0.73
CA GLY A 297 9.43 -18.83 2.11
C GLY A 297 9.82 -17.78 3.15
N GLU A 298 9.18 -17.84 4.30
CA GLU A 298 9.40 -16.92 5.43
C GLU A 298 10.81 -17.02 6.04
N GLY A 299 11.50 -18.14 5.80
CA GLY A 299 12.90 -18.32 6.20
C GLY A 299 13.90 -17.50 5.38
N LEU A 300 13.49 -16.96 4.22
CA LEU A 300 14.31 -16.08 3.39
C LEU A 300 13.78 -14.65 3.39
N LEU A 301 12.48 -14.47 3.20
CA LEU A 301 11.81 -13.17 3.25
C LEU A 301 10.64 -13.23 4.23
N LYS A 302 10.79 -12.60 5.40
CA LYS A 302 9.76 -12.60 6.43
C LYS A 302 9.00 -11.28 6.42
N LEU A 303 7.67 -11.32 6.48
CA LEU A 303 6.85 -10.12 6.57
C LEU A 303 7.14 -9.37 7.88
N ARG A 304 7.75 -8.20 7.76
CA ARG A 304 8.11 -7.34 8.89
C ARG A 304 6.99 -6.36 9.22
N GLU A 305 6.46 -5.69 8.21
CA GLU A 305 5.40 -4.68 8.36
C GLU A 305 4.42 -4.72 7.18
N MET A 306 3.22 -4.16 7.41
CA MET A 306 2.26 -3.85 6.36
C MET A 306 1.78 -2.41 6.51
N VAL A 307 1.75 -1.68 5.40
CA VAL A 307 1.29 -0.29 5.34
C VAL A 307 0.11 -0.19 4.38
N THR A 308 -0.96 0.44 4.83
CA THR A 308 -2.05 0.89 3.96
C THR A 308 -1.85 2.35 3.60
N ALA A 309 -1.58 2.63 2.33
CA ALA A 309 -1.49 3.97 1.79
C ALA A 309 -2.83 4.38 1.16
N VAL A 310 -3.26 5.62 1.36
CA VAL A 310 -4.49 6.16 0.80
C VAL A 310 -4.25 7.60 0.31
N PRO A 311 -4.75 8.00 -0.87
CA PRO A 311 -4.74 9.41 -1.25
C PRO A 311 -5.68 10.23 -0.35
N GLU A 312 -5.34 11.50 -0.15
CA GLU A 312 -6.19 12.47 0.55
C GLU A 312 -7.52 12.65 -0.21
N GLY A 313 -8.58 12.99 0.53
CA GLY A 313 -9.93 13.17 -0.03
C GLY A 313 -10.87 11.98 0.17
N TYR A 314 -10.35 10.79 0.49
CA TYR A 314 -11.17 9.60 0.78
C TYR A 314 -11.43 9.36 2.27
N GLN A 315 -10.88 10.22 3.13
CA GLN A 315 -11.17 10.19 4.56
C GLN A 315 -12.49 10.91 4.88
N LYS A 316 -13.24 10.38 5.83
CA LYS A 316 -14.42 11.07 6.38
C LYS A 316 -14.01 12.42 6.98
N ASP A 317 -14.73 13.48 6.57
CA ASP A 317 -14.53 14.83 7.11
C ASP A 317 -14.79 14.85 8.61
N ARG A 318 -13.77 15.26 9.39
CA ARG A 318 -13.79 15.30 10.85
C ARG A 318 -14.73 16.36 11.41
N ARG A 319 -15.04 17.38 10.61
CA ARG A 319 -15.88 18.53 11.01
C ARG A 319 -17.36 18.26 10.78
N LYS A 320 -17.69 17.29 9.93
CA LYS A 320 -19.07 16.85 9.71
C LYS A 320 -19.46 15.83 10.79
N VAL A 321 -20.19 16.31 11.80
CA VAL A 321 -20.89 15.44 12.74
C VAL A 321 -22.06 14.83 12.00
N LEU A 322 -21.96 13.56 11.63
CA LEU A 322 -23.09 12.84 11.07
C LEU A 322 -24.13 12.61 12.16
N THR A 323 -25.35 13.06 11.93
CA THR A 323 -26.49 12.70 12.78
C THR A 323 -26.84 11.23 12.57
N ARG A 324 -27.56 10.65 13.54
CA ARG A 324 -28.08 9.28 13.39
C ARG A 324 -29.03 9.19 12.19
N GLU A 325 -29.83 10.22 11.92
CA GLU A 325 -30.69 10.25 10.74
C GLU A 325 -29.88 10.32 9.43
N GLU A 326 -28.77 11.04 9.38
CA GLU A 326 -27.89 11.07 8.19
C GLU A 326 -27.16 9.73 7.98
N ALA A 327 -26.78 9.05 9.06
CA ALA A 327 -26.14 7.73 9.01
C ALA A 327 -27.13 6.59 8.69
N MET A 328 -28.43 6.77 9.00
CA MET A 328 -29.50 5.81 8.74
C MET A 328 -30.38 6.17 7.53
N GLY A 329 -30.21 7.37 6.96
CA GLY A 329 -31.08 7.96 5.94
C GLY A 329 -30.88 7.38 4.54
N GLU A 330 -29.76 6.72 4.30
CA GLU A 330 -29.61 5.79 3.20
C GLU A 330 -30.13 4.44 3.69
N GLY A 331 -31.38 4.10 3.33
CA GLY A 331 -31.96 2.79 3.64
C GLY A 331 -31.00 1.66 3.24
N CYS A 332 -31.02 0.54 3.96
CA CYS A 332 -30.22 -0.63 3.61
C CYS A 332 -30.61 -1.10 2.20
N LEU A 333 -29.85 -0.70 1.18
CA LEU A 333 -30.07 -1.01 -0.24
C LEU A 333 -30.06 -2.52 -0.54
N MET A 334 -29.71 -3.35 0.44
CA MET A 334 -29.64 -4.80 0.31
C MET A 334 -31.01 -5.51 0.40
N ASP A 335 -32.08 -4.82 0.82
CA ASP A 335 -33.43 -5.40 0.91
C ASP A 335 -34.20 -5.36 -0.42
N GLU A 336 -33.66 -4.75 -1.47
CA GLU A 336 -34.27 -4.79 -2.80
C GLU A 336 -33.52 -5.79 -3.70
N GLU A 337 -33.93 -7.06 -3.65
CA GLU A 337 -33.66 -8.07 -4.69
C GLU A 337 -34.25 -7.70 -6.08
N LYS A 338 -34.57 -6.41 -6.31
CA LYS A 338 -35.16 -5.91 -7.53
C LYS A 338 -34.22 -4.91 -8.24
N VAL A 339 -33.47 -5.47 -9.20
CA VAL A 339 -33.16 -4.82 -10.50
C VAL A 339 -31.96 -3.83 -10.55
N GLY A 340 -30.96 -3.94 -9.66
CA GLY A 340 -29.75 -3.09 -9.74
C GLY A 340 -28.41 -3.84 -9.68
N LYS A 341 -27.42 -3.37 -10.46
CA LYS A 341 -25.99 -3.70 -10.27
C LYS A 341 -25.57 -3.16 -8.89
N VAL A 342 -24.94 -3.98 -8.04
CA VAL A 342 -24.46 -3.54 -6.72
C VAL A 342 -23.44 -2.42 -6.93
N LYS A 343 -23.67 -1.27 -6.29
CA LYS A 343 -22.74 -0.14 -6.35
C LYS A 343 -21.58 -0.41 -5.39
N HIS A 344 -20.42 -0.75 -5.94
CA HIS A 344 -19.20 -1.00 -5.18
C HIS A 344 -18.50 0.29 -4.76
N LEU A 345 -17.77 0.24 -3.64
CA LEU A 345 -16.90 1.34 -3.24
C LEU A 345 -15.70 1.44 -4.19
N PRO A 346 -15.17 2.65 -4.45
CA PRO A 346 -13.96 2.79 -5.24
C PRO A 346 -12.77 2.18 -4.48
N ILE A 347 -11.97 1.38 -5.18
CA ILE A 347 -10.71 0.88 -4.65
C ILE A 347 -9.68 2.00 -4.82
N VAL A 348 -9.22 2.55 -3.70
CA VAL A 348 -8.36 3.74 -3.66
C VAL A 348 -7.10 3.54 -2.85
N HIS A 349 -7.08 2.51 -1.99
CA HIS A 349 -5.96 2.25 -1.11
C HIS A 349 -4.98 1.28 -1.77
N ALA A 350 -3.70 1.47 -1.49
CA ALA A 350 -2.64 0.53 -1.82
C ALA A 350 -2.13 -0.13 -0.54
N ILE A 351 -1.80 -1.41 -0.61
CA ILE A 351 -1.20 -2.18 0.48
C ILE A 351 0.25 -2.44 0.12
N TYR A 352 1.15 -1.97 0.96
CA TYR A 352 2.58 -2.25 0.86
C TYR A 352 2.96 -3.32 1.87
N LEU A 353 3.52 -4.41 1.37
CA LEU A 353 4.07 -5.50 2.16
C LEU A 353 5.58 -5.28 2.29
N ILE A 354 6.08 -5.20 3.53
CA ILE A 354 7.48 -4.94 3.83
C ILE A 354 8.09 -6.23 4.36
N PHE A 355 8.90 -6.89 3.54
CA PHE A 355 9.65 -8.09 3.92
C PHE A 355 11.07 -7.73 4.33
N VAL A 356 11.60 -8.46 5.30
CA VAL A 356 13.02 -8.38 5.68
C VAL A 356 13.70 -9.71 5.34
N LYS A 357 14.86 -9.61 4.68
CA LYS A 357 15.72 -10.76 4.42
C LYS A 357 16.32 -11.28 5.71
N GLN A 358 16.09 -12.57 5.98
CA GLN A 358 16.62 -13.27 7.15
C GLN A 358 18.13 -13.53 7.06
#